data_AF-S0FD81-F1
#
_entry.id   AF-S0FD81-F1
#
_cell.length_a   1.000
_cell.length_b   1.000
_cell.length_c   1.000
_cell.angle_alpha   90.00
_cell.angle_beta   90.00
_cell.angle_gamma   90.00
#
_symmetry.space_group_name_H-M   'P 1'
#
loop_
_entity.id
_entity.type
_entity.pdbx_description
1 polymer ?
#
loop_
_entity_poly.entity_id
_entity_poly.type
_entity_poly.pdbx_seq_one_letter_code
_entity_poly.pdbx_strand_id
1 'polypeptide(L)'
;MIGKLKKGSSFAGCIRYVTGKDEAKILASDGVLLGTNAEIVQSFELQRQLNPRIKKPVGHIALSFKPEDKPRLTDDFMTKIAIEYMQMMGIIDTQFIIVRHHNTDNPHCHIVYNRINNESKLLSDRNDYRRNEQVTKALKSKYGLTYGTDKSNTNTRKLRNAERAKYEIHNAVKDALKGADSWQKFKNELAKRGVLLEFVYKDKEQTKVQGIRFCKDGYSFKGTQISRGYSFGKLNARFEGMENHVSPKSNSTLQYEQGYHKSNHEPSMSDSSQDPWDGISSIGLFASANAQTFESFPEDESSKKKKKKRRKGFSF
;
A
#
# COMPACT_ATOMS: atom_id res chain seq x y z
N MET A 1 -9.64 12.64 -4.73
CA MET A 1 -10.11 11.24 -4.80
C MET A 1 -8.97 10.21 -4.75
N ILE A 2 -9.15 9.13 -3.99
CA ILE A 2 -8.27 7.94 -3.87
C ILE A 2 -9.15 6.68 -3.90
N GLY A 3 -8.79 5.68 -4.71
CA GLY A 3 -9.46 4.38 -4.73
C GLY A 3 -8.62 3.30 -4.02
N LYS A 4 -9.22 2.57 -3.07
CA LYS A 4 -8.61 1.41 -2.40
C LYS A 4 -9.30 0.12 -2.84
N LEU A 5 -8.55 -0.75 -3.50
CA LEU A 5 -9.03 -2.04 -4.02
C LEU A 5 -8.83 -3.14 -2.97
N LYS A 6 -9.84 -3.98 -2.80
CA LYS A 6 -9.82 -5.19 -1.98
C LYS A 6 -10.52 -6.32 -2.74
N LYS A 7 -10.05 -7.55 -2.53
CA LYS A 7 -10.64 -8.78 -3.06
C LYS A 7 -10.96 -9.71 -1.91
N GLY A 8 -12.21 -10.16 -1.84
CA GLY A 8 -12.72 -10.96 -0.71
C GLY A 8 -13.28 -12.31 -1.15
N SER A 9 -13.46 -13.20 -0.17
CA SER A 9 -14.04 -14.55 -0.35
C SER A 9 -15.53 -14.63 -0.01
N SER A 10 -16.11 -13.65 0.68
CA SER A 10 -17.48 -13.71 1.19
C SER A 10 -18.23 -12.40 0.95
N PHE A 11 -19.36 -12.49 0.23
CA PHE A 11 -20.26 -11.35 0.06
C PHE A 11 -20.94 -11.00 1.38
N ALA A 12 -21.36 -11.99 2.18
CA ALA A 12 -21.98 -11.75 3.49
C ALA A 12 -21.16 -10.82 4.39
N GLY A 13 -19.85 -11.06 4.52
CA GLY A 13 -18.96 -10.19 5.30
C GLY A 13 -18.81 -8.79 4.69
N CYS A 14 -18.72 -8.69 3.37
CA CYS A 14 -18.54 -7.42 2.67
C CYS A 14 -19.81 -6.55 2.72
N ILE A 15 -20.98 -7.15 2.47
CA ILE A 15 -22.28 -6.47 2.54
C ILE A 15 -22.53 -5.96 3.95
N ARG A 16 -22.41 -6.83 4.97
CA ARG A 16 -22.54 -6.40 6.38
C ARG A 16 -21.61 -5.24 6.73
N TYR A 17 -20.38 -5.24 6.20
CA TYR A 17 -19.43 -4.15 6.43
C TYR A 17 -19.86 -2.83 5.79
N VAL A 18 -20.43 -2.85 4.57
CA VAL A 18 -20.81 -1.61 3.86
C VAL A 18 -22.21 -1.13 4.19
N THR A 19 -23.17 -2.01 4.52
CA THR A 19 -24.55 -1.63 4.83
C THR A 19 -24.85 -1.57 6.32
N GLY A 20 -24.05 -2.23 7.17
CA GLY A 20 -24.30 -2.34 8.61
C GLY A 20 -23.91 -1.11 9.45
N LYS A 21 -23.69 0.05 8.82
CA LYS A 21 -23.51 1.32 9.54
C LYS A 21 -24.82 2.09 9.51
N ASP A 22 -25.18 2.73 10.62
CA ASP A 22 -26.48 3.40 10.81
C ASP A 22 -26.82 4.48 9.76
N GLU A 23 -25.81 5.01 9.06
CA GLU A 23 -25.97 6.02 8.00
C GLU A 23 -25.50 5.51 6.63
N ALA A 24 -25.53 4.20 6.39
CA ALA A 24 -25.25 3.65 5.07
C ALA A 24 -26.42 3.91 4.13
N LYS A 25 -26.14 4.54 2.98
CA LYS A 25 -27.13 4.78 1.92
C LYS A 25 -26.69 4.10 0.64
N ILE A 26 -27.52 3.21 0.09
CA ILE A 26 -27.31 2.64 -1.24
C ILE A 26 -27.63 3.73 -2.27
N LEU A 27 -26.66 4.08 -3.09
CA LEU A 27 -26.77 5.13 -4.12
C LEU A 27 -27.20 4.57 -5.47
N ALA A 28 -26.73 3.36 -5.82
CA ALA A 28 -27.05 2.68 -7.06
C ALA A 28 -26.73 1.18 -6.95
N SER A 29 -27.38 0.38 -7.78
CA SER A 29 -27.13 -1.05 -7.91
C SER A 29 -27.52 -1.55 -9.29
N ASP A 30 -26.96 -2.68 -9.69
CA ASP A 30 -27.41 -3.43 -10.86
C ASP A 30 -27.37 -4.93 -10.57
N GLY A 31 -28.41 -5.64 -11.01
CA GLY A 31 -28.57 -7.10 -10.84
C GLY A 31 -28.67 -7.60 -9.40
N VAL A 32 -29.00 -6.74 -8.42
CA VAL A 32 -29.04 -7.09 -6.99
C VAL A 32 -30.37 -6.66 -6.36
N LEU A 33 -30.99 -7.55 -5.60
CA LEU A 33 -32.19 -7.25 -4.80
C LEU A 33 -31.80 -6.48 -3.53
N LEU A 34 -32.48 -5.35 -3.27
CA LEU A 34 -32.10 -4.40 -2.20
C LEU A 34 -32.97 -4.47 -0.93
N GLY A 35 -33.86 -5.47 -0.78
CA GLY A 35 -34.80 -5.50 0.36
C GLY A 35 -34.10 -5.76 1.69
N THR A 36 -33.37 -6.87 1.81
CA THR A 36 -32.58 -7.19 3.01
C THR A 36 -31.11 -7.47 2.70
N ASN A 37 -30.24 -7.36 3.71
CA ASN A 37 -28.84 -7.80 3.57
C ASN A 37 -28.73 -9.26 3.13
N ALA A 38 -29.65 -10.13 3.53
CA ALA A 38 -29.67 -11.52 3.11
C ALA A 38 -29.98 -11.65 1.61
N GLU A 39 -30.93 -10.89 1.09
CA GLU A 39 -31.30 -10.87 -0.34
C GLU A 39 -30.19 -10.27 -1.22
N ILE A 40 -29.53 -9.21 -0.75
CA ILE A 40 -28.34 -8.63 -1.42
C ILE A 40 -27.26 -9.71 -1.56
N VAL A 41 -26.96 -10.40 -0.45
CA VAL A 41 -25.96 -11.47 -0.43
C VAL A 41 -26.35 -12.61 -1.34
N GLN A 42 -27.60 -13.07 -1.29
CA GLN A 42 -28.09 -14.14 -2.16
C GLN A 42 -27.97 -13.76 -3.64
N SER A 43 -28.29 -12.52 -4.00
CA SER A 43 -28.15 -12.02 -5.38
C SER A 43 -26.71 -12.18 -5.90
N PHE A 44 -25.73 -11.75 -5.09
CA PHE A 44 -24.31 -11.89 -5.41
C PHE A 44 -23.83 -13.35 -5.44
N GLU A 45 -24.30 -14.17 -4.50
CA GLU A 45 -23.95 -15.58 -4.42
C GLU A 45 -24.49 -16.38 -5.61
N LEU A 46 -25.66 -16.03 -6.15
CA LEU A 46 -26.20 -16.64 -7.36
C LEU A 46 -25.27 -16.42 -8.56
N GLN A 47 -24.82 -15.19 -8.81
CA GLN A 47 -23.86 -14.94 -9.90
C GLN A 47 -22.49 -15.58 -9.61
N ARG A 48 -22.05 -15.63 -8.35
CA ARG A 48 -20.81 -16.34 -7.98
C ARG A 48 -20.82 -17.80 -8.44
N GLN A 49 -21.97 -18.46 -8.41
CA GLN A 49 -22.09 -19.87 -8.80
C GLN A 49 -21.82 -20.12 -10.29
N LEU A 50 -21.83 -19.09 -11.14
CA LEU A 50 -21.42 -19.19 -12.54
C LEU A 50 -19.96 -19.65 -12.69
N ASN A 51 -19.10 -19.39 -11.69
CA ASN A 51 -17.73 -19.88 -11.70
C ASN A 51 -17.23 -20.21 -10.27
N PRO A 52 -17.58 -21.39 -9.72
CA PRO A 52 -17.32 -21.73 -8.32
C PRO A 52 -15.83 -21.96 -8.01
N ARG A 53 -14.98 -22.07 -9.04
CA ARG A 53 -13.52 -22.25 -8.90
C ARG A 53 -12.82 -20.99 -8.37
N ILE A 54 -13.46 -19.83 -8.45
CA ILE A 54 -12.89 -18.56 -8.01
C ILE A 54 -13.00 -18.42 -6.49
N LYS A 55 -11.86 -18.54 -5.79
CA LYS A 55 -11.77 -18.43 -4.33
C LYS A 55 -12.04 -17.02 -3.77
N LYS A 56 -11.89 -15.99 -4.59
CA LYS A 56 -12.07 -14.57 -4.19
C LYS A 56 -12.96 -13.82 -5.19
N PRO A 57 -14.27 -14.09 -5.21
CA PRO A 57 -15.21 -13.52 -6.17
C PRO A 57 -15.61 -12.08 -5.85
N VAL A 58 -15.40 -11.61 -4.61
CA VAL A 58 -15.84 -10.29 -4.19
C VAL A 58 -14.83 -9.24 -4.64
N GLY A 59 -15.29 -8.25 -5.38
CA GLY A 59 -14.58 -7.00 -5.61
C GLY A 59 -15.10 -5.93 -4.67
N HIS A 60 -14.21 -5.26 -3.94
CA HIS A 60 -14.56 -4.15 -3.05
C HIS A 60 -13.64 -2.96 -3.30
N ILE A 61 -14.22 -1.80 -3.59
CA ILE A 61 -13.47 -0.57 -3.83
C ILE A 61 -14.02 0.52 -2.93
N ALA A 62 -13.16 1.14 -2.14
CA ALA A 62 -13.50 2.35 -1.40
C ALA A 62 -12.97 3.57 -2.16
N LEU A 63 -13.86 4.44 -2.64
CA LEU A 63 -13.53 5.72 -3.23
C LEU A 63 -13.63 6.80 -2.15
N SER A 64 -12.49 7.31 -1.71
CA SER A 64 -12.40 8.39 -0.72
C SER A 64 -12.13 9.73 -1.38
N PHE A 65 -12.87 10.74 -0.97
CA PHE A 65 -12.75 12.11 -1.43
C PHE A 65 -12.13 12.98 -0.34
N LYS A 66 -11.66 14.15 -0.76
CA LYS A 66 -11.07 15.12 0.12
C LYS A 66 -12.19 15.92 0.81
N PRO A 67 -12.06 16.31 2.09
CA PRO A 67 -13.09 17.12 2.78
C PRO A 67 -13.44 18.40 2.04
N GLU A 68 -12.47 18.99 1.33
CA GLU A 68 -12.64 20.18 0.50
C GLU A 68 -13.64 19.97 -0.65
N ASP A 69 -13.75 18.74 -1.17
CA ASP A 69 -14.72 18.40 -2.22
C ASP A 69 -16.14 18.18 -1.66
N LYS A 70 -16.32 18.08 -0.33
CA LYS A 70 -17.58 17.69 0.32
C LYS A 70 -18.83 18.45 -0.17
N PRO A 71 -18.82 19.78 -0.38
CA PRO A 71 -20.00 20.51 -0.83
C PRO A 71 -20.52 20.08 -2.20
N ARG A 72 -19.66 19.49 -3.06
CA ARG A 72 -20.00 19.05 -4.41
C ARG A 72 -20.38 17.56 -4.47
N LEU A 73 -20.17 16.82 -3.38
CA LEU A 73 -20.42 15.37 -3.31
C LEU A 73 -21.89 15.08 -2.97
N THR A 74 -22.78 15.44 -3.88
CA THR A 74 -24.17 14.98 -3.85
C THR A 74 -24.25 13.49 -4.17
N ASP A 75 -25.36 12.84 -3.83
CA ASP A 75 -25.57 11.42 -4.12
C ASP A 75 -25.47 11.15 -5.62
N ASP A 76 -26.12 11.96 -6.46
CA ASP A 76 -26.05 11.83 -7.92
C ASP A 76 -24.62 11.98 -8.45
N PHE A 77 -23.86 12.93 -7.91
CA PHE A 77 -22.48 13.15 -8.35
C PHE A 77 -21.57 11.99 -7.93
N MET A 78 -21.76 11.45 -6.72
CA MET A 78 -21.03 10.27 -6.26
C MET A 78 -21.39 9.02 -7.08
N THR A 79 -22.67 8.81 -7.41
CA THR A 79 -23.14 7.75 -8.30
C THR A 79 -22.49 7.87 -9.67
N LYS A 80 -22.54 9.06 -10.27
CA LYS A 80 -21.95 9.33 -11.59
C LYS A 80 -20.45 9.01 -11.62
N ILE A 81 -19.69 9.52 -10.65
CA ILE A 81 -18.24 9.27 -10.58
C ILE A 81 -17.94 7.79 -10.36
N ALA A 82 -18.70 7.12 -9.50
CA ALA A 82 -18.46 5.71 -9.17
C ALA A 82 -18.77 4.80 -10.37
N ILE A 83 -19.85 5.06 -11.12
CA ILE A 83 -20.17 4.33 -12.36
C ILE A 83 -19.09 4.57 -13.44
N GLU A 84 -18.70 5.82 -13.67
CA GLU A 84 -17.64 6.13 -14.64
C GLU A 84 -16.30 5.49 -14.23
N TYR A 85 -15.98 5.51 -12.94
CA TYR A 85 -14.82 4.82 -12.39
C TYR A 85 -14.86 3.31 -12.69
N MET A 86 -16.01 2.65 -12.48
CA MET A 86 -16.16 1.22 -12.79
C MET A 86 -15.92 0.91 -14.27
N GLN A 87 -16.53 1.70 -15.16
CA GLN A 87 -16.35 1.57 -16.61
C GLN A 87 -14.87 1.70 -17.00
N MET A 88 -14.19 2.74 -16.51
CA MET A 88 -12.76 2.94 -16.79
C MET A 88 -11.86 1.87 -16.14
N MET A 89 -12.32 1.23 -15.07
CA MET A 89 -11.63 0.11 -14.44
C MET A 89 -11.83 -1.22 -15.17
N GLY A 90 -12.75 -1.28 -16.14
CA GLY A 90 -13.16 -2.52 -16.81
C GLY A 90 -14.05 -3.40 -15.94
N ILE A 91 -14.76 -2.79 -14.98
CA ILE A 91 -15.78 -3.45 -14.16
C ILE A 91 -17.12 -3.21 -14.86
N ILE A 92 -17.41 -4.07 -15.82
CA ILE A 92 -18.59 -4.02 -16.68
C ILE A 92 -19.27 -5.39 -16.67
N ASP A 93 -20.55 -5.42 -17.07
CA ASP A 93 -21.36 -6.64 -17.23
C ASP A 93 -21.35 -7.55 -15.99
N THR A 94 -21.51 -6.93 -14.82
CA THR A 94 -21.48 -7.64 -13.54
C THR A 94 -22.38 -6.96 -12.51
N GLN A 95 -22.87 -7.72 -11.54
CA GLN A 95 -23.64 -7.17 -10.43
C GLN A 95 -22.80 -6.20 -9.60
N PHE A 96 -23.43 -5.13 -9.13
CA PHE A 96 -22.81 -4.22 -8.19
C PHE A 96 -23.81 -3.52 -7.26
N ILE A 97 -23.29 -3.01 -6.15
CA ILE A 97 -23.94 -1.98 -5.33
C ILE A 97 -22.93 -0.86 -5.02
N ILE A 98 -23.43 0.36 -4.92
CA ILE A 98 -22.67 1.56 -4.52
C ILE A 98 -23.29 2.07 -3.23
N VAL A 99 -22.49 2.16 -2.17
CA VAL A 99 -22.96 2.52 -0.82
C VAL A 99 -22.16 3.70 -0.30
N ARG A 100 -22.83 4.77 0.12
CA ARG A 100 -22.24 5.94 0.77
C ARG A 100 -22.34 5.81 2.28
N HIS A 101 -21.33 6.30 3.00
CA HIS A 101 -21.41 6.54 4.45
C HIS A 101 -21.37 8.04 4.72
N HIS A 102 -22.31 8.54 5.54
CA HIS A 102 -22.40 9.98 5.85
C HIS A 102 -21.54 10.41 7.05
N ASN A 103 -21.34 9.55 8.07
CA ASN A 103 -20.65 9.90 9.32
C ASN A 103 -19.15 9.57 9.39
N THR A 104 -18.35 10.08 8.45
CA THR A 104 -16.88 9.90 8.54
C THR A 104 -16.12 11.17 8.20
N ASP A 105 -14.91 11.31 8.77
CA ASP A 105 -14.00 12.45 8.56
C ASP A 105 -13.83 12.82 7.08
N ASN A 106 -13.84 11.82 6.19
CA ASN A 106 -13.70 12.01 4.74
C ASN A 106 -14.92 11.45 4.00
N PRO A 107 -15.56 12.22 3.10
CA PRO A 107 -16.62 11.71 2.25
C PRO A 107 -16.12 10.51 1.44
N HIS A 108 -16.87 9.41 1.44
CA HIS A 108 -16.49 8.22 0.68
C HIS A 108 -17.71 7.37 0.32
N CYS A 109 -17.55 6.58 -0.74
CA CYS A 109 -18.46 5.50 -1.09
C CYS A 109 -17.69 4.19 -1.30
N HIS A 110 -18.43 3.10 -1.18
CA HIS A 110 -17.99 1.74 -1.40
C HIS A 110 -18.69 1.19 -2.64
N ILE A 111 -17.92 0.61 -3.55
CA ILE A 111 -18.42 -0.19 -4.65
C ILE A 111 -18.16 -1.65 -4.26
N VAL A 112 -19.22 -2.45 -4.21
CA VAL A 112 -19.12 -3.90 -4.09
C VAL A 112 -19.63 -4.50 -5.38
N TYR A 113 -18.85 -5.37 -6.01
CA TYR A 113 -19.19 -5.96 -7.29
C TYR A 113 -18.77 -7.42 -7.37
N ASN A 114 -19.39 -8.17 -8.26
CA ASN A 114 -18.95 -9.54 -8.56
C ASN A 114 -17.77 -9.52 -9.53
N ARG A 115 -16.69 -10.21 -9.19
CA ARG A 115 -15.55 -10.38 -10.11
C ARG A 115 -15.84 -11.41 -11.18
N ILE A 116 -16.89 -12.21 -11.03
CA ILE A 116 -17.41 -13.08 -12.08
C ILE A 116 -18.48 -12.28 -12.80
N ASN A 117 -18.32 -12.07 -14.10
CA ASN A 117 -19.24 -11.30 -14.92
C ASN A 117 -20.44 -12.16 -15.38
N ASN A 118 -21.35 -11.57 -16.13
CA ASN A 118 -22.57 -12.22 -16.61
C ASN A 118 -22.28 -13.41 -17.56
N GLU A 119 -21.12 -13.45 -18.22
CA GLU A 119 -20.66 -14.55 -19.07
C GLU A 119 -19.80 -15.59 -18.31
N SER A 120 -19.88 -15.65 -16.98
CA SER A 120 -19.17 -16.61 -16.13
C SER A 120 -17.63 -16.44 -16.11
N LYS A 121 -17.12 -15.32 -16.65
CA LYS A 121 -15.67 -15.02 -16.74
C LYS A 121 -15.21 -14.19 -15.55
N LEU A 122 -13.99 -14.45 -15.11
CA LEU A 122 -13.33 -13.61 -14.11
C LEU A 122 -12.86 -12.30 -14.77
N LEU A 123 -13.30 -11.17 -14.22
CA LEU A 123 -12.81 -9.85 -14.57
C LEU A 123 -11.30 -9.75 -14.33
N SER A 124 -10.58 -9.26 -15.34
CA SER A 124 -9.11 -9.18 -15.32
C SER A 124 -8.64 -8.23 -14.23
N ASP A 125 -7.77 -8.74 -13.35
CA ASP A 125 -7.09 -7.94 -12.34
C ASP A 125 -5.67 -7.53 -12.72
N ARG A 126 -5.28 -7.77 -13.99
CA ARG A 126 -3.96 -7.39 -14.48
C ARG A 126 -3.78 -5.88 -14.38
N ASN A 127 -2.77 -5.45 -13.63
CA ASN A 127 -2.40 -4.05 -13.42
C ASN A 127 -3.54 -3.20 -12.81
N ASP A 128 -4.47 -3.79 -12.07
CA ASP A 128 -5.60 -3.08 -11.46
C ASP A 128 -5.18 -1.90 -10.58
N TYR A 129 -4.10 -2.01 -9.80
CA TYR A 129 -3.57 -0.90 -9.00
C TYR A 129 -3.06 0.27 -9.86
N ARG A 130 -2.37 -0.04 -10.96
CA ARG A 130 -1.87 0.98 -11.90
C ARG A 130 -3.03 1.64 -12.65
N ARG A 131 -3.99 0.84 -13.11
CA ARG A 131 -5.23 1.33 -13.74
C ARG A 131 -5.99 2.24 -12.77
N ASN A 132 -6.15 1.82 -11.52
CA ASN A 132 -6.78 2.63 -10.47
C ASN A 132 -6.08 3.98 -10.26
N GLU A 133 -4.75 4.02 -10.24
CA GLU A 133 -4.01 5.29 -10.14
C GLU A 133 -4.30 6.20 -11.34
N GLN A 134 -4.29 5.65 -12.55
CA GLN A 134 -4.57 6.39 -13.79
C GLN A 134 -6.02 6.90 -13.82
N VAL A 135 -6.99 6.04 -13.52
CA VAL A 135 -8.42 6.38 -13.50
C VAL A 135 -8.72 7.42 -12.43
N THR A 136 -8.20 7.25 -11.21
CA THR A 136 -8.42 8.25 -10.15
C THR A 136 -7.79 9.59 -10.50
N LYS A 137 -6.64 9.61 -11.19
CA LYS A 137 -6.01 10.84 -11.70
C LYS A 137 -6.86 11.50 -12.80
N ALA A 138 -7.32 10.71 -13.77
CA ALA A 138 -8.15 11.20 -14.87
C ALA A 138 -9.48 11.79 -14.37
N LEU A 139 -10.18 11.10 -13.47
CA LEU A 139 -11.43 11.59 -12.89
C LEU A 139 -11.22 12.83 -12.03
N LYS A 140 -10.09 12.93 -11.31
CA LYS A 140 -9.74 14.18 -10.60
C LYS A 140 -9.59 15.34 -11.57
N SER A 141 -8.87 15.16 -12.68
CA SER A 141 -8.71 16.19 -13.70
C SER A 141 -10.06 16.57 -14.34
N LYS A 142 -10.86 15.57 -14.75
CA LYS A 142 -12.13 15.76 -15.45
C LYS A 142 -13.14 16.56 -14.63
N TYR A 143 -13.24 16.28 -13.34
CA TYR A 143 -14.25 16.87 -12.45
C TYR A 143 -13.73 18.03 -11.61
N GLY A 144 -12.45 18.39 -11.76
CA GLY A 144 -11.79 19.41 -10.94
C GLY A 144 -11.81 19.05 -9.45
N LEU A 145 -11.56 17.78 -9.11
CA LEU A 145 -11.49 17.32 -7.71
C LEU A 145 -10.13 17.62 -7.11
N THR A 146 -10.11 17.83 -5.80
CA THR A 146 -8.90 18.19 -5.06
C THR A 146 -7.83 17.09 -5.16
N TYR A 147 -6.63 17.46 -5.64
CA TYR A 147 -5.44 16.62 -5.54
C TYR A 147 -4.99 16.57 -4.09
N GLY A 148 -4.53 15.41 -3.62
CA GLY A 148 -3.81 15.37 -2.36
C GLY A 148 -2.59 16.27 -2.48
N THR A 149 -2.49 17.29 -1.65
CA THR A 149 -1.24 18.02 -1.45
C THR A 149 -0.12 17.01 -1.20
N ASP A 150 1.09 17.37 -1.64
CA ASP A 150 2.30 16.59 -1.42
C ASP A 150 2.34 15.95 -0.04
N LYS A 151 2.96 14.78 0.06
CA LYS A 151 3.11 13.98 1.29
C LYS A 151 3.39 14.82 2.54
N SER A 152 4.03 15.99 2.41
CA SER A 152 4.36 16.97 3.45
C SER A 152 3.21 17.54 4.29
N ASN A 153 1.93 17.27 3.99
CA ASN A 153 0.80 17.64 4.86
C ASN A 153 0.03 16.43 5.41
N THR A 154 0.74 15.41 5.90
CA THR A 154 0.12 14.30 6.63
C THR A 154 -0.06 14.68 8.10
N ASN A 155 -1.27 14.50 8.64
CA ASN A 155 -1.60 14.76 10.04
C ASN A 155 -0.89 13.73 10.94
N THR A 156 0.30 14.07 11.43
CA THR A 156 1.24 13.15 12.11
C THR A 156 0.71 12.52 13.39
N ARG A 157 -0.33 13.11 13.99
CA ARG A 157 -0.99 12.60 15.20
C ARG A 157 -1.68 11.24 15.02
N LYS A 158 -2.04 10.83 13.79
CA LYS A 158 -2.75 9.55 13.52
C LYS A 158 -1.85 8.41 12.98
N LEU A 159 -0.55 8.64 12.84
CA LEU A 159 0.39 7.64 12.30
C LEU A 159 0.87 6.69 13.42
N ARG A 160 0.99 5.38 13.14
CA ARG A 160 1.71 4.47 14.05
C ARG A 160 3.16 4.98 14.19
N ASN A 161 3.80 4.74 15.34
CA ASN A 161 5.12 5.30 15.67
C ASN A 161 6.16 5.11 14.53
N ALA A 162 6.17 3.96 13.87
CA ALA A 162 7.05 3.69 12.72
C ALA A 162 6.73 4.53 11.46
N GLU A 163 5.45 4.73 11.15
CA GLU A 163 5.01 5.55 10.00
C GLU A 163 5.29 7.03 10.26
N ARG A 164 5.14 7.47 11.51
CA ARG A 164 5.51 8.81 11.96
C ARG A 164 7.02 9.03 11.80
N ALA A 165 7.85 8.12 12.30
CA ALA A 165 9.30 8.20 12.14
C ALA A 165 9.70 8.24 10.66
N LYS A 166 9.10 7.37 9.82
CA LYS A 166 9.34 7.36 8.38
C LYS A 166 8.95 8.68 7.69
N TYR A 167 7.85 9.28 8.12
CA TYR A 167 7.37 10.56 7.63
C TYR A 167 8.28 11.73 8.04
N GLU A 168 8.67 11.77 9.30
CA GLU A 168 9.57 12.80 9.82
C GLU A 168 10.95 12.72 9.16
N ILE A 169 11.48 11.51 8.94
CA ILE A 169 12.72 11.32 8.18
C ILE A 169 12.54 11.82 6.74
N HIS A 170 11.41 11.53 6.08
CA HIS A 170 11.17 12.01 4.72
C HIS A 170 11.23 13.53 4.61
N ASN A 171 10.62 14.25 5.56
CA ASN A 171 10.63 15.71 5.59
C ASN A 171 12.02 16.25 5.95
N ALA A 172 12.69 15.66 6.93
CA ALA A 172 14.05 16.04 7.29
C ALA A 172 15.02 15.89 6.10
N VAL A 173 14.92 14.80 5.34
CA VAL A 173 15.70 14.59 4.12
C VAL A 173 15.33 15.63 3.05
N LYS A 174 14.04 15.87 2.81
CA LYS A 174 13.59 16.85 1.82
C LYS A 174 14.12 18.25 2.13
N ASP A 175 14.12 18.65 3.40
CA ASP A 175 14.58 19.97 3.83
C ASP A 175 16.10 20.07 3.86
N ALA A 176 16.80 19.03 4.35
CA ALA A 176 18.27 18.97 4.28
C ALA A 176 18.76 19.07 2.83
N LEU A 177 18.06 18.44 1.90
CA LEU A 177 18.34 18.53 0.46
C LEU A 177 18.10 19.92 -0.14
N LYS A 178 17.45 20.87 0.52
CA LYS A 178 17.34 22.25 0.00
C LYS A 178 18.63 23.06 0.21
N GLY A 179 19.35 22.79 1.30
CA GLY A 179 20.54 23.55 1.68
C GLY A 179 21.86 22.79 1.57
N ALA A 180 21.83 21.47 1.41
CA ALA A 180 23.03 20.65 1.30
C ALA A 180 23.51 20.50 -0.15
N ASP A 181 24.79 20.82 -0.36
CA ASP A 181 25.56 20.70 -1.60
C ASP A 181 26.60 19.57 -1.52
N SER A 182 26.92 19.09 -0.31
CA SER A 182 27.89 18.03 -0.04
C SER A 182 27.35 17.00 0.94
N TRP A 183 27.92 15.80 0.95
CA TRP A 183 27.58 14.74 1.90
C TRP A 183 27.78 15.18 3.36
N GLN A 184 28.83 15.95 3.64
CA GLN A 184 29.12 16.44 4.98
C GLN A 184 28.03 17.41 5.47
N LYS A 185 27.66 18.39 4.63
CA LYS A 185 26.58 19.34 4.93
C LYS A 185 25.23 18.63 5.08
N PHE A 186 24.96 17.64 4.22
CA PHE A 186 23.75 16.83 4.29
C PHE A 186 23.66 16.04 5.59
N LYS A 187 24.74 15.36 6.00
CA LYS A 187 24.81 14.62 7.26
C LYS A 187 24.60 15.54 8.47
N ASN A 188 25.21 16.72 8.46
CA ASN A 188 25.05 17.71 9.53
C ASN A 188 23.62 18.27 9.61
N GLU A 189 23.00 18.59 8.47
CA GLU A 189 21.62 19.08 8.43
C GLU A 189 20.61 18.02 8.88
N LEU A 190 20.86 16.74 8.60
CA LEU A 190 20.06 15.63 9.12
C LEU A 190 20.24 15.45 10.63
N ALA A 191 21.47 15.51 11.12
CA ALA A 191 21.77 15.39 12.55
C ALA A 191 21.08 16.50 13.37
N LYS A 192 21.08 17.76 12.89
CA LYS A 192 20.33 18.88 13.50
C LYS A 192 18.83 18.61 13.61
N ARG A 193 18.28 17.75 12.74
CA ARG A 193 16.86 17.36 12.70
C ARG A 193 16.59 16.01 13.40
N GLY A 194 17.58 15.48 14.12
CA GLY A 194 17.48 14.22 14.87
C GLY A 194 17.44 12.98 13.97
N VAL A 195 17.98 13.06 12.75
CA VAL A 195 18.07 11.91 11.83
C VAL A 195 19.53 11.52 11.64
N LEU A 196 19.87 10.28 11.97
CA LEU A 196 21.18 9.70 11.70
C LEU A 196 21.20 9.08 10.30
N LEU A 197 22.22 9.41 9.51
CA LEU A 197 22.50 8.81 8.21
C LEU A 197 23.61 7.76 8.36
N GLU A 198 23.34 6.53 7.92
CA GLU A 198 24.30 5.42 7.90
C GLU A 198 24.50 4.93 6.47
N PHE A 199 25.76 4.71 6.09
CA PHE A 199 26.11 4.02 4.85
C PHE A 199 26.14 2.51 5.10
N VAL A 200 25.51 1.75 4.20
CA VAL A 200 25.56 0.29 4.19
C VAL A 200 26.61 -0.11 3.16
N TYR A 201 27.64 -0.83 3.57
CA TYR A 201 28.74 -1.27 2.71
C TYR A 201 28.53 -2.73 2.26
N LYS A 202 29.00 -3.05 1.05
CA LYS A 202 28.88 -4.40 0.48
C LYS A 202 29.93 -5.36 1.06
N ASP A 203 31.04 -4.81 1.53
CA ASP A 203 32.25 -5.48 1.97
C ASP A 203 32.66 -5.04 3.37
N LYS A 204 33.40 -5.90 4.08
CA LYS A 204 33.90 -5.60 5.44
C LYS A 204 34.96 -4.50 5.45
N GLU A 205 35.62 -4.28 4.32
CA GLU A 205 36.66 -3.26 4.12
C GLU A 205 36.09 -1.86 3.82
N GLN A 206 34.75 -1.73 3.76
CA GLN A 206 34.04 -0.47 3.53
C GLN A 206 34.44 0.26 2.23
N THR A 207 34.93 -0.47 1.23
CA THR A 207 35.37 0.12 -0.05
C THR A 207 34.19 0.45 -0.96
N LYS A 208 33.05 -0.25 -0.83
CA LYS A 208 31.90 -0.07 -1.71
C LYS A 208 30.59 0.11 -0.97
N VAL A 209 29.99 1.29 -1.08
CA VAL A 209 28.66 1.59 -0.52
C VAL A 209 27.57 0.86 -1.33
N GLN A 210 26.84 -0.03 -0.65
CA GLN A 210 25.66 -0.74 -1.15
C GLN A 210 24.39 0.13 -1.07
N GLY A 211 24.27 0.99 -0.06
CA GLY A 211 23.09 1.84 0.12
C GLY A 211 23.16 2.76 1.33
N ILE A 212 22.03 3.39 1.66
CA ILE A 212 21.90 4.28 2.83
C ILE A 212 20.72 3.88 3.70
N ARG A 213 20.88 4.08 5.01
CA ARG A 213 19.82 4.01 6.02
C ARG A 213 19.67 5.34 6.73
N PHE A 214 18.44 5.64 7.09
CA PHE A 214 18.10 6.77 7.94
C PHE A 214 17.49 6.24 9.23
N CYS A 215 17.99 6.73 10.35
CA CYS A 215 17.60 6.29 11.68
C CYS A 215 17.03 7.46 12.48
N LYS A 216 15.88 7.26 13.13
CA LYS A 216 15.24 8.24 14.03
C LYS A 216 14.37 7.52 15.05
N ASP A 217 14.45 7.93 16.31
CA ASP A 217 13.63 7.43 17.44
C ASP A 217 13.61 5.89 17.55
N GLY A 218 14.77 5.26 17.33
CA GLY A 218 14.92 3.79 17.36
C GLY A 218 14.44 3.06 16.10
N TYR A 219 13.89 3.76 15.11
CA TYR A 219 13.51 3.19 13.81
C TYR A 219 14.59 3.39 12.76
N SER A 220 14.85 2.37 11.95
CA SER A 220 15.81 2.42 10.83
C SER A 220 15.12 2.04 9.52
N PHE A 221 15.25 2.88 8.50
CA PHE A 221 14.68 2.64 7.18
C PHE A 221 15.73 2.75 6.09
N LYS A 222 15.71 1.84 5.11
CA LYS A 222 16.50 1.98 3.87
C LYS A 222 16.01 3.23 3.13
N GLY A 223 16.92 4.01 2.55
CA GLY A 223 16.54 5.25 1.85
C GLY A 223 15.49 5.03 0.76
N THR A 224 15.59 3.93 0.01
CA THR A 224 14.60 3.53 -1.01
C THR A 224 13.22 3.16 -0.45
N GLN A 225 13.14 2.72 0.82
CA GLN A 225 11.87 2.48 1.50
C GLN A 225 11.15 3.79 1.83
N ILE A 226 11.89 4.89 2.00
CA ILE A 226 11.34 6.23 2.26
C ILE A 226 10.94 6.89 0.95
N SER A 227 11.87 6.95 0.00
CA SER A 227 11.63 7.45 -1.36
C SER A 227 12.63 6.85 -2.34
N ARG A 228 12.18 6.54 -3.57
CA ARG A 228 13.07 6.11 -4.66
C ARG A 228 14.14 7.15 -5.02
N GLY A 229 13.96 8.41 -4.61
CA GLY A 229 14.94 9.49 -4.79
C GLY A 229 16.09 9.45 -3.77
N TYR A 230 15.92 8.74 -2.65
CA TYR A 230 16.90 8.69 -1.56
C TYR A 230 17.74 7.41 -1.63
N SER A 231 18.12 6.97 -2.84
CA SER A 231 19.16 5.95 -2.99
C SER A 231 20.54 6.61 -2.94
N PHE A 232 21.55 5.86 -2.50
CA PHE A 232 22.94 6.36 -2.48
C PHE A 232 23.33 6.94 -3.84
N GLY A 233 23.19 6.19 -4.93
CA GLY A 233 23.59 6.67 -6.26
C GLY A 233 22.92 7.96 -6.72
N LYS A 234 21.65 8.20 -6.35
CA LYS A 234 20.96 9.44 -6.72
C LYS A 234 21.39 10.64 -5.89
N LEU A 235 21.63 10.43 -4.59
CA LEU A 235 22.17 11.48 -3.73
C LEU A 235 23.63 11.77 -4.06
N ASN A 236 24.41 10.75 -4.38
CA ASN A 236 25.81 10.88 -4.78
C ASN A 236 25.95 11.69 -6.07
N ALA A 237 25.21 11.33 -7.12
CA ALA A 237 25.21 12.07 -8.38
C ALA A 237 24.79 13.54 -8.20
N ARG A 238 23.93 13.83 -7.21
CA ARG A 238 23.53 15.20 -6.90
C ARG A 238 24.66 16.01 -6.23
N PHE A 239 25.38 15.41 -5.28
CA PHE A 239 26.45 16.11 -4.57
C PHE A 239 27.72 16.22 -5.43
N GLU A 240 28.09 15.17 -6.16
CA GLU A 240 29.22 15.21 -7.12
C GLU A 240 28.94 16.16 -8.30
N GLY A 241 27.69 16.23 -8.76
CA GLY A 241 27.29 17.17 -9.82
C GLY A 241 27.34 18.65 -9.40
N MET A 242 27.25 18.95 -8.10
CA MET A 242 27.33 20.31 -7.56
C MET A 242 28.76 20.71 -7.19
N GLU A 243 29.63 19.76 -6.81
CA GLU A 243 31.07 20.01 -6.57
C GLU A 243 31.80 20.50 -7.82
N ASN A 244 31.41 20.06 -9.02
CA ASN A 244 32.02 20.49 -10.28
C ASN A 244 31.74 21.94 -10.69
N HIS A 245 30.89 22.68 -9.96
CA HIS A 245 30.58 24.08 -10.26
C HIS A 245 31.23 25.10 -9.32
N VAL A 246 32.00 24.65 -8.32
CA VAL A 246 32.73 25.54 -7.40
C VAL A 246 34.19 25.11 -7.30
N SER A 247 34.99 25.41 -8.35
CA SER A 247 36.42 25.79 -8.33
C SER A 247 37.10 25.50 -9.70
N PRO A 248 37.94 26.40 -10.26
CA PRO A 248 38.72 26.13 -11.46
C PRO A 248 40.13 25.57 -11.14
N LYS A 249 40.53 24.52 -11.90
CA LYS A 249 41.88 23.92 -12.04
C LYS A 249 42.46 23.30 -10.75
N SER A 250 42.90 22.04 -10.72
CA SER A 250 43.93 21.44 -11.58
C SER A 250 43.80 19.91 -11.70
N ASN A 251 44.39 19.39 -12.78
CA ASN A 251 44.36 18.01 -13.24
C ASN A 251 45.01 16.99 -12.28
N SER A 252 44.45 15.79 -12.22
CA SER A 252 45.21 14.53 -12.21
C SER A 252 44.28 13.34 -12.46
N THR A 253 44.24 12.93 -13.72
CA THR A 253 43.90 11.62 -14.30
C THR A 253 43.96 10.44 -13.34
N LEU A 254 42.95 9.56 -13.34
CA LEU A 254 43.11 8.10 -13.37
C LEU A 254 41.85 7.44 -13.98
N GLN A 255 41.98 7.19 -15.29
CA GLN A 255 41.45 6.08 -16.10
C GLN A 255 40.11 5.42 -15.73
N TYR A 256 39.09 5.76 -16.52
CA TYR A 256 37.97 4.88 -16.82
C TYR A 256 38.30 4.07 -18.08
N GLU A 257 38.36 2.74 -17.96
CA GLU A 257 38.41 1.85 -19.10
C GLU A 257 36.96 1.48 -19.50
N GLN A 258 36.50 2.04 -20.61
CA GLN A 258 35.31 1.59 -21.33
C GLN A 258 35.67 0.38 -22.19
N GLY A 259 35.21 -0.80 -21.77
CA GLY A 259 35.13 -1.99 -22.62
C GLY A 259 33.68 -2.27 -23.00
N TYR A 260 33.28 -1.86 -24.21
CA TYR A 260 32.07 -2.30 -24.89
C TYR A 260 32.23 -3.77 -25.31
N HIS A 261 31.22 -4.62 -25.08
CA HIS A 261 30.86 -5.66 -26.07
C HIS A 261 29.36 -6.01 -25.99
N LYS A 262 28.71 -5.83 -27.15
CA LYS A 262 27.38 -6.30 -27.52
C LYS A 262 27.48 -7.76 -27.96
N SER A 263 26.59 -8.63 -27.49
CA SER A 263 26.11 -9.78 -28.28
C SER A 263 24.74 -10.23 -27.80
N ASN A 264 23.84 -10.44 -28.77
CA ASN A 264 22.52 -11.02 -28.60
C ASN A 264 22.64 -12.55 -28.61
N HIS A 265 21.99 -13.23 -27.65
CA HIS A 265 21.48 -14.59 -27.83
C HIS A 265 20.44 -14.95 -26.74
N GLU A 266 19.21 -15.21 -27.17
CA GLU A 266 18.26 -16.20 -26.60
C GLU A 266 18.49 -17.51 -27.40
N PRO A 267 18.24 -18.74 -26.88
CA PRO A 267 16.97 -19.11 -26.24
C PRO A 267 17.00 -20.19 -25.11
N SER A 268 15.84 -20.36 -24.45
CA SER A 268 15.18 -21.65 -24.12
C SER A 268 15.50 -22.45 -22.81
N MET A 269 14.47 -22.51 -21.94
CA MET A 269 13.81 -23.64 -21.21
C MET A 269 14.43 -24.40 -20.01
N SER A 270 13.62 -24.44 -18.92
CA SER A 270 13.44 -25.45 -17.83
C SER A 270 14.58 -25.62 -16.80
N ASP A 271 14.41 -25.93 -15.51
CA ASP A 271 13.31 -26.50 -14.69
C ASP A 271 13.53 -26.24 -13.17
N SER A 272 12.44 -26.29 -12.40
CA SER A 272 12.23 -26.75 -11.01
C SER A 272 13.02 -26.21 -9.78
N SER A 273 12.24 -25.78 -8.76
CA SER A 273 12.23 -26.24 -7.33
C SER A 273 11.63 -25.13 -6.44
N GLN A 274 10.34 -25.22 -6.08
CA GLN A 274 9.80 -25.73 -4.80
C GLN A 274 10.17 -24.92 -3.54
N ASP A 275 9.24 -24.02 -3.14
CA ASP A 275 8.62 -23.78 -1.80
C ASP A 275 9.49 -23.72 -0.50
N PRO A 276 8.98 -23.39 0.72
CA PRO A 276 7.67 -22.85 1.18
C PRO A 276 7.76 -21.73 2.26
N TRP A 277 6.58 -21.30 2.74
CA TRP A 277 6.25 -20.68 4.06
C TRP A 277 5.92 -19.17 4.11
N ASP A 278 4.60 -18.93 4.13
CA ASP A 278 3.84 -18.34 5.23
C ASP A 278 4.20 -16.97 5.83
N GLY A 279 3.24 -16.07 5.64
CA GLY A 279 2.39 -15.67 6.76
C GLY A 279 2.92 -14.55 7.65
N ILE A 280 2.44 -13.32 7.42
CA ILE A 280 2.14 -12.40 8.53
C ILE A 280 0.89 -11.57 8.22
N SER A 281 -0.11 -11.74 9.08
CA SER A 281 -1.31 -10.93 9.26
C SER A 281 -1.00 -9.52 9.77
N SER A 282 -1.78 -8.51 9.35
CA SER A 282 -2.25 -7.42 10.25
C SER A 282 -3.32 -6.60 9.53
N ILE A 283 -4.61 -6.73 9.91
CA ILE A 283 -5.35 -5.88 10.88
C ILE A 283 -5.41 -4.42 10.38
N GLY A 284 -6.55 -3.85 9.99
CA GLY A 284 -7.81 -3.82 10.72
C GLY A 284 -7.98 -2.41 11.29
N LEU A 285 -8.73 -1.55 10.59
CA LEU A 285 -9.12 -0.22 11.06
C LEU A 285 -10.61 -0.10 10.80
N PHE A 286 -11.40 -0.19 11.87
CA PHE A 286 -12.58 0.60 12.22
C PHE A 286 -13.32 -0.15 13.35
N ALA A 287 -13.18 0.32 14.59
CA ALA A 287 -14.13 0.06 15.65
C ALA A 287 -14.22 1.33 16.52
N SER A 288 -15.44 1.83 16.66
CA SER A 288 -15.81 2.96 17.52
C SER A 288 -15.82 2.52 18.98
N ALA A 289 -15.53 3.46 19.87
CA ALA A 289 -15.58 3.26 21.31
C ALA A 289 -17.03 3.08 21.78
N ASN A 290 -17.30 1.98 22.49
CA ASN A 290 -18.13 2.04 23.68
C ASN A 290 -17.74 0.90 24.62
N ALA A 291 -17.63 1.24 25.90
CA ALA A 291 -17.12 0.38 26.97
C ALA A 291 -18.11 -0.73 27.34
N GLN A 292 -17.60 -1.94 27.62
CA GLN A 292 -17.82 -2.65 28.89
C GLN A 292 -17.04 -3.99 28.94
N THR A 293 -16.38 -4.15 30.09
CA THR A 293 -15.99 -5.39 30.78
C THR A 293 -14.91 -6.33 30.19
N PHE A 294 -13.90 -6.50 31.05
CA PHE A 294 -12.77 -7.43 31.04
C PHE A 294 -13.18 -8.90 30.91
N GLU A 295 -12.48 -9.66 30.06
CA GLU A 295 -12.03 -11.02 30.41
C GLU A 295 -10.60 -11.23 29.88
N SER A 296 -9.77 -11.81 30.73
CA SER A 296 -8.33 -12.04 30.57
C SER A 296 -8.02 -13.18 29.60
N PHE A 297 -7.04 -12.98 28.72
CA PHE A 297 -6.40 -14.06 27.95
C PHE A 297 -5.34 -14.78 28.82
N PRO A 298 -5.19 -16.13 28.71
CA PRO A 298 -4.22 -16.87 29.49
C PRO A 298 -2.79 -16.65 28.97
N GLU A 299 -1.85 -16.51 29.91
CA GLU A 299 -0.41 -16.52 29.70
C GLU A 299 0.06 -17.92 29.28
N ASP A 300 0.89 -18.00 28.24
CA ASP A 300 1.55 -19.23 27.82
C ASP A 300 2.90 -19.36 28.56
N GLU A 301 2.90 -20.17 29.63
CA GLU A 301 4.09 -20.58 30.38
C GLU A 301 4.97 -21.53 29.55
N SER A 302 5.85 -20.98 28.71
CA SER A 302 6.96 -21.75 28.14
C SER A 302 8.24 -21.56 28.95
N SER A 303 8.38 -22.25 30.09
CA SER A 303 9.69 -22.73 30.58
C SER A 303 9.58 -23.49 31.90
N LYS A 304 9.84 -24.80 31.89
CA LYS A 304 10.72 -25.48 32.87
C LYS A 304 10.90 -26.98 32.59
N LYS A 305 12.18 -27.35 32.52
CA LYS A 305 12.82 -28.59 33.00
C LYS A 305 12.95 -29.80 32.05
N LYS A 306 14.15 -29.89 31.48
CA LYS A 306 14.95 -31.11 31.27
C LYS A 306 14.95 -32.03 32.52
N LYS A 307 14.78 -33.35 32.33
CA LYS A 307 15.77 -34.42 32.62
C LYS A 307 15.14 -35.84 32.61
N LYS A 308 15.66 -36.68 31.70
CA LYS A 308 16.24 -38.03 31.90
C LYS A 308 15.45 -39.05 32.75
N LYS A 309 15.03 -40.16 32.11
CA LYS A 309 15.19 -41.53 32.64
C LYS A 309 15.26 -42.57 31.49
N ARG A 310 16.29 -43.41 31.56
CA ARG A 310 16.56 -44.62 30.75
C ARG A 310 15.97 -45.85 31.45
N ARG A 311 15.81 -46.95 30.67
CA ARG A 311 15.64 -48.39 31.03
C ARG A 311 14.19 -48.80 31.36
N LYS A 312 13.63 -49.94 30.95
CA LYS A 312 14.00 -51.27 30.35
C LYS A 312 12.73 -51.69 29.53
N GLY A 313 12.73 -52.48 28.45
CA GLY A 313 13.25 -53.85 28.28
C GLY A 313 12.08 -54.88 28.35
N PHE A 314 11.95 -55.69 27.29
CA PHE A 314 11.22 -56.97 27.10
C PHE A 314 9.94 -57.01 26.22
N SER A 315 10.12 -57.78 25.12
CA SER A 315 9.27 -58.78 24.42
C SER A 315 7.90 -59.10 25.02
N PHE A 316 6.87 -59.46 24.24
CA PHE A 316 6.84 -60.38 23.09
C PHE A 316 6.05 -59.82 21.90
#